data_AF-A0A1I1TQ02-F1
#
_entry.id   AF-A0A1I1TQ02-F1
#
_cell.length_a   1.000
_cell.length_b   1.000
_cell.length_c   1.000
_cell.angle_alpha   90.00
_cell.angle_beta   90.00
_cell.angle_gamma   90.00
#
_symmetry.space_group_name_H-M   'P 1'
#
loop_
_entity.id
_entity.type
_entity.pdbx_description
1 polymer ?
#
loop_
_entity_poly.entity_id
_entity_poly.type
_entity_poly.pdbx_seq_one_letter_code
_entity_poly.pdbx_strand_id
1 'polypeptide(L)'
;MMEERFIAQLIHCFFIAFGVIIGGSIIGSIGGFVTGDAPFAQMSRIADRLRIWAIVAAIGGTFDAIANFEKGVLDGSTFDLFKQIMLILTAMGGVKTGIIIISWLIQEDVG
;
A
#
# COMPACT_ATOMS: atom_id res chain seq x y z
N MET A 1 4.24 -12.98 23.46
CA MET A 1 5.53 -12.86 22.71
C MET A 1 5.40 -13.07 21.20
N MET A 2 4.88 -14.20 20.67
CA MET A 2 4.71 -14.38 19.21
C MET A 2 3.57 -13.51 18.62
N GLU A 3 2.44 -13.40 19.31
CA GLU A 3 1.30 -12.58 18.84
C GLU A 3 1.58 -11.07 18.85
N GLU A 4 2.27 -10.55 19.87
CA GLU A 4 2.70 -9.13 19.92
C GLU A 4 3.56 -8.74 18.71
N ARG A 5 4.47 -9.64 18.29
CA ARG A 5 5.31 -9.41 17.12
C ARG A 5 4.48 -9.38 15.84
N PHE A 6 3.45 -10.21 15.75
CA PHE A 6 2.56 -10.23 14.59
C PHE A 6 1.68 -8.98 14.53
N ILE A 7 1.11 -8.53 15.65
CA ILE A 7 0.34 -7.28 15.70
C ILE A 7 1.21 -6.09 15.33
N ALA A 8 2.45 -6.03 15.82
CA ALA A 8 3.40 -4.99 15.41
C ALA A 8 3.67 -5.02 13.90
N GLN A 9 3.82 -6.20 13.30
CA GLN A 9 3.97 -6.35 11.85
C GLN A 9 2.74 -5.84 11.09
N LEU A 10 1.52 -6.17 11.53
CA LEU A 10 0.30 -5.64 10.93
C LEU A 10 0.29 -4.11 10.94
N ILE A 11 0.59 -3.51 12.09
CA ILE A 11 0.66 -2.05 12.25
C ILE A 11 1.70 -1.45 11.30
N HIS A 12 2.91 -2.02 11.24
CA HIS A 12 3.92 -1.57 10.30
C HIS A 12 3.46 -1.69 8.85
N CYS A 13 2.85 -2.82 8.47
CA CYS A 13 2.34 -3.04 7.12
C CYS A 13 1.30 -1.98 6.74
N PHE A 14 0.39 -1.65 7.66
CA PHE A 14 -0.59 -0.57 7.48
C PHE A 14 0.09 0.78 7.22
N PHE A 15 0.98 1.19 8.12
CA PHE A 15 1.60 2.52 8.06
C PHE A 15 2.57 2.67 6.89
N ILE A 16 3.28 1.61 6.50
CA ILE A 16 4.15 1.63 5.31
C ILE A 16 3.30 1.81 4.05
N ALA A 17 2.27 0.98 3.87
CA ALA A 17 1.39 1.08 2.70
C ALA A 17 0.70 2.45 2.62
N PHE A 18 0.21 2.94 3.75
CA PHE A 18 -0.36 4.28 3.89
C PHE A 18 0.64 5.38 3.50
N GLY A 19 1.85 5.32 4.05
CA GLY A 19 2.91 6.30 3.78
C GLY A 19 3.35 6.32 2.32
N VAL A 20 3.43 5.16 1.66
CA VAL A 20 3.77 5.07 0.23
C VAL A 20 2.72 5.75 -0.63
N ILE A 21 1.43 5.57 -0.33
CA ILE A 21 0.34 6.24 -1.08
C ILE A 21 0.38 7.75 -0.85
N ILE A 22 0.38 8.20 0.41
CA ILE A 22 0.34 9.64 0.74
C ILE A 22 1.59 10.34 0.19
N GLY A 23 2.78 9.82 0.51
CA GLY A 23 4.05 10.42 0.10
C GLY A 23 4.26 10.35 -1.41
N GLY A 24 4.01 9.19 -2.02
CA GLY A 24 4.19 8.99 -3.46
C GLY A 24 3.26 9.87 -4.30
N SER A 25 2.00 10.03 -3.88
CA SER A 25 1.06 10.89 -4.59
C SER A 25 1.33 12.38 -4.37
N ILE A 26 1.63 12.82 -3.15
CA ILE A 26 1.97 14.23 -2.88
C ILE A 26 3.24 14.61 -3.64
N ILE A 27 4.35 13.89 -3.41
CA ILE A 27 5.64 14.24 -4.00
C ILE A 27 5.63 14.00 -5.52
N GLY A 28 5.00 12.92 -5.98
CA GLY A 28 4.86 12.64 -7.41
C GLY A 28 4.06 13.70 -8.16
N SER A 29 3.02 14.27 -7.53
CA SER A 29 2.25 15.36 -8.13
C SER A 29 3.06 16.65 -8.31
N ILE A 30 4.05 16.91 -7.45
CA ILE A 30 4.98 18.04 -7.61
C ILE A 30 5.82 17.84 -8.88
N GLY A 31 6.26 16.60 -9.15
CA GLY A 31 6.92 16.25 -10.40
C GLY A 31 6.04 16.54 -11.62
N GLY A 32 4.76 16.16 -11.54
CA GLY A 32 3.76 16.47 -12.58
C GLY A 32 3.56 17.97 -12.80
N PHE A 33 3.54 18.76 -11.72
CA PHE A 33 3.44 20.22 -11.79
C PHE A 33 4.62 20.85 -12.52
N VAL A 34 5.84 20.39 -12.24
CA VAL A 34 7.06 20.87 -12.93
C VAL A 34 7.03 20.55 -14.42
N THR A 35 6.40 19.45 -14.82
CA THR A 35 6.25 19.07 -16.24
C THR A 35 5.07 19.74 -16.95
N GLY A 36 4.29 20.58 -16.25
CA GLY A 36 3.17 21.34 -16.82
C GLY A 36 1.80 20.65 -16.73
N ASP A 37 1.69 19.54 -16.00
CA ASP A 37 0.42 18.86 -15.76
C ASP A 37 -0.34 19.46 -14.56
N ALA A 38 -1.66 19.29 -14.55
CA ALA A 38 -2.49 19.67 -13.40
C ALA A 38 -2.15 18.79 -12.18
N PRO A 39 -1.69 19.39 -11.05
CA PRO A 39 -1.16 18.64 -9.91
C PRO A 39 -2.19 17.71 -9.27
N PHE A 40 -3.44 18.15 -9.13
CA PHE A 40 -4.50 17.33 -8.52
C PHE A 40 -4.90 16.12 -9.37
N ALA A 41 -5.00 16.29 -10.70
CA ALA A 41 -5.28 15.18 -11.59
C ALA A 41 -4.13 14.17 -11.66
N GLN A 42 -2.88 14.62 -11.48
CA GLN A 42 -1.74 13.73 -11.37
C GLN A 42 -1.70 12.99 -10.02
N MET A 43 -2.06 13.68 -8.94
CA MET A 43 -2.11 13.09 -7.60
C MET A 43 -3.05 11.87 -7.52
N SER A 44 -4.26 11.98 -8.09
CA SER A 44 -5.23 10.90 -8.20
C SER A 44 -4.71 9.73 -9.03
N ARG A 45 -4.18 10.03 -10.23
CA ARG A 45 -3.59 9.01 -11.13
C ARG A 45 -2.40 8.26 -10.52
N ILE A 46 -1.53 8.97 -9.80
CA ILE A 46 -0.39 8.38 -9.12
C ILE A 46 -0.86 7.50 -7.95
N ALA A 47 -1.85 7.96 -7.17
CA ALA A 47 -2.44 7.19 -6.08
C ALA A 47 -2.99 5.84 -6.57
N ASP A 48 -3.70 5.85 -7.71
CA ASP A 48 -4.23 4.62 -8.31
C ASP A 48 -3.13 3.66 -8.80
N ARG A 49 -2.10 4.19 -9.45
CA ARG A 49 -0.97 3.38 -9.94
C ARG A 49 -0.14 2.80 -8.79
N LEU A 50 -0.03 3.51 -7.68
CA LEU A 50 0.73 3.07 -6.51
C LEU A 50 0.00 2.04 -5.65
N ARG A 51 -1.29 1.78 -5.87
CA ARG A 51 -2.09 0.83 -5.06
C ARG A 51 -1.39 -0.51 -4.81
N ILE A 52 -0.98 -1.17 -5.89
CA ILE A 52 -0.33 -2.48 -5.81
C ILE A 52 1.07 -2.33 -5.24
N TRP A 53 1.84 -1.34 -5.72
CA TRP A 53 3.21 -1.09 -5.27
C TRP A 53 3.32 -0.77 -3.78
N ALA A 54 2.33 -0.07 -3.21
CA ALA A 54 2.27 0.22 -1.78
C ALA A 54 2.05 -1.05 -0.94
N ILE A 55 1.24 -2.00 -1.42
CA ILE A 55 1.07 -3.31 -0.77
C ILE A 55 2.37 -4.11 -0.83
N VAL A 56 3.02 -4.14 -2.00
CA VAL A 56 4.30 -4.85 -2.18
C VAL A 56 5.39 -4.24 -1.29
N ALA A 57 5.46 -2.90 -1.22
CA ALA A 57 6.37 -2.18 -0.35
C ALA A 57 6.18 -2.54 1.13
N ALA A 58 4.93 -2.67 1.58
CA ALA A 58 4.62 -3.00 2.96
C ALA A 58 4.97 -4.45 3.35
N ILE A 59 4.94 -5.39 2.39
CA ILE A 59 5.19 -6.82 2.65
C ILE A 59 6.69 -7.15 2.55
N GLY A 60 7.46 -6.44 1.73
CA GLY A 60 8.89 -6.72 1.56
C GLY A 60 9.60 -5.99 0.42
N GLY A 61 8.96 -5.02 -0.25
CA GLY A 61 9.62 -4.11 -1.19
C GLY A 61 9.87 -4.66 -2.59
N THR A 62 9.83 -5.97 -2.80
CA THR A 62 10.24 -6.61 -4.07
C THR A 62 9.24 -7.67 -4.54
N PHE A 63 9.23 -7.94 -5.85
CA PHE A 63 8.43 -9.02 -6.44
C PHE A 63 8.80 -10.39 -5.85
N ASP A 64 10.06 -10.57 -5.43
CA ASP A 64 10.54 -11.78 -4.76
C ASP A 64 9.79 -12.07 -3.46
N ALA A 65 9.33 -11.04 -2.74
CA ALA A 65 8.49 -11.22 -1.56
C ALA A 65 7.14 -11.87 -1.90
N ILE A 66 6.60 -11.57 -3.09
CA ILE A 66 5.34 -12.16 -3.60
C ILE A 66 5.60 -13.57 -4.15
N ALA A 67 6.71 -13.80 -4.86
CA ALA A 67 7.05 -15.13 -5.38
C ALA A 67 7.39 -16.11 -4.25
N ASN A 68 8.08 -15.64 -3.21
CA ASN A 68 8.33 -16.43 -2.00
C ASN A 68 7.06 -16.65 -1.17
N PHE A 69 6.10 -15.71 -1.20
CA PHE A 69 4.76 -15.95 -0.68
C PHE A 69 4.09 -17.11 -1.41
N GLU A 70 4.04 -17.08 -2.74
CA GLU A 70 3.42 -18.13 -3.55
C GLU A 70 4.03 -19.51 -3.29
N LYS A 71 5.36 -19.60 -3.19
CA LYS A 71 6.05 -20.83 -2.81
C LYS A 71 5.75 -21.26 -1.37
N GLY A 72 5.72 -20.33 -0.42
CA GLY A 72 5.37 -20.60 0.98
C GLY A 72 3.91 -21.05 1.17
N VAL A 73 2.99 -20.59 0.32
CA VAL A 73 1.60 -21.08 0.27
C VAL A 73 1.56 -22.56 -0.16
N LEU A 74 2.41 -22.94 -1.12
CA LEU A 74 2.51 -24.29 -1.67
C LEU A 74 3.23 -25.28 -0.73
N ASP A 75 4.25 -24.83 0.03
CA ASP A 75 5.09 -25.69 0.87
C ASP A 75 4.55 -25.97 2.30
N GLY A 76 3.41 -25.39 2.68
CA GLY A 76 2.59 -25.94 3.77
C GLY A 76 2.76 -25.32 5.16
N SER A 77 1.71 -24.59 5.57
CA SER A 77 1.23 -24.37 6.94
C SER A 77 -0.04 -23.50 6.78
N THR A 78 -1.23 -24.07 6.95
CA THR A 78 -2.51 -23.33 6.82
C THR A 78 -2.54 -22.07 7.70
N PHE A 79 -1.81 -22.10 8.81
CA PHE A 79 -1.69 -21.00 9.75
C PHE A 79 -0.82 -19.84 9.23
N ASP A 80 0.27 -20.13 8.51
CA ASP A 80 1.13 -19.06 7.97
C ASP A 80 0.52 -18.41 6.73
N LEU A 81 -0.23 -19.18 5.92
CA LEU A 81 -1.07 -18.62 4.87
C LEU A 81 -2.08 -17.60 5.42
N PHE A 82 -2.75 -17.95 6.53
CA PHE A 82 -3.72 -17.06 7.17
C PHE A 82 -3.09 -15.75 7.63
N LYS A 83 -1.93 -15.81 8.30
CA LYS A 83 -1.19 -14.61 8.71
C LYS A 83 -0.83 -13.71 7.53
N GLN A 84 -0.44 -14.30 6.41
CA GLN A 84 -0.03 -13.52 5.25
C GLN A 84 -1.20 -12.86 4.52
N ILE A 85 -2.34 -13.55 4.44
CA ILE A 85 -3.60 -12.92 4.00
C ILE A 85 -3.95 -11.75 4.92
N MET A 86 -3.80 -11.91 6.24
CA MET A 86 -4.09 -10.86 7.20
C MET A 86 -3.15 -9.64 7.03
N LEU A 87 -1.86 -9.86 6.75
CA LEU A 87 -0.91 -8.79 6.39
C LEU A 87 -1.32 -8.06 5.11
N ILE A 88 -1.70 -8.78 4.06
CA ILE A 88 -2.19 -8.19 2.79
C ILE A 88 -3.43 -7.35 3.05
N LEU A 89 -4.41 -7.87 3.79
CA LEU A 89 -5.64 -7.16 4.13
C LEU A 89 -5.36 -5.88 4.92
N THR A 90 -4.41 -5.93 5.86
CA THR A 90 -4.00 -4.75 6.62
C THR A 90 -3.29 -3.72 5.74
N ALA A 91 -2.39 -4.14 4.85
CA ALA A 91 -1.74 -3.26 3.88
C ALA A 91 -2.76 -2.62 2.92
N MET A 92 -3.73 -3.39 2.41
CA MET A 92 -4.85 -2.89 1.62
C MET A 92 -5.68 -1.85 2.38
N GLY A 93 -5.87 -2.06 3.69
CA GLY A 93 -6.48 -1.07 4.58
C GLY A 93 -5.72 0.26 4.55
N GLY A 94 -4.40 0.21 4.73
CA GLY A 94 -3.53 1.40 4.68
C GLY A 94 -3.59 2.13 3.34
N VAL A 95 -3.55 1.38 2.23
CA VAL A 95 -3.70 1.93 0.88
C VAL A 95 -5.06 2.62 0.71
N LYS A 96 -6.15 1.96 1.09
CA LYS A 96 -7.50 2.49 0.93
C LYS A 96 -7.69 3.76 1.75
N THR A 97 -7.19 3.79 2.99
CA THR A 97 -7.20 5.01 3.82
C THR A 97 -6.41 6.13 3.18
N GLY A 98 -5.21 5.84 2.63
CA GLY A 98 -4.39 6.83 1.94
C GLY A 98 -5.10 7.44 0.73
N ILE A 99 -5.76 6.61 -0.08
CA ILE A 99 -6.51 7.07 -1.26
C ILE A 99 -7.68 7.94 -0.85
N ILE A 100 -8.47 7.54 0.15
CA ILE A 100 -9.62 8.34 0.62
C ILE A 100 -9.15 9.72 1.08
N ILE A 101 -8.03 9.80 1.81
CA ILE A 101 -7.46 11.08 2.25
C ILE A 101 -7.03 11.93 1.06
N ILE A 102 -6.40 11.32 0.05
CA ILE A 102 -6.02 12.03 -1.18
C ILE A 102 -7.26 12.54 -1.90
N SER A 103 -8.28 11.70 -2.09
CA SER A 103 -9.55 12.07 -2.73
C SER A 103 -10.22 13.24 -2.01
N TRP A 104 -10.21 13.24 -0.67
CA TRP A 104 -10.70 14.37 0.13
C TRP A 104 -9.88 15.64 -0.08
N LEU A 105 -8.55 15.53 -0.18
CA LEU A 105 -7.66 16.66 -0.40
C LEU A 105 -7.89 17.34 -1.76
N ILE A 106 -8.13 16.54 -2.80
CA ILE A 106 -8.35 17.02 -4.16
C ILE A 106 -9.80 17.39 -4.47
N GLN A 107 -10.73 17.18 -3.52
CA GLN A 107 -12.18 17.36 -3.71
C GLN A 107 -12.72 16.65 -4.97
N GLU A 108 -12.14 15.51 -5.33
CA GLU A 108 -12.64 14.68 -6.41
C GLU A 108 -13.83 13.90 -5.83
N ASP A 109 -15.04 14.23 -6.31
CA ASP A 109 -16.27 13.59 -5.88
C ASP A 109 -16.18 12.09 -6.19
N VAL A 110 -16.34 11.26 -5.17
CA VAL A 110 -16.36 9.80 -5.32
C VAL A 110 -17.74 9.44 -5.87
N GLY A 111 -17.95 9.73 -7.16
CA GLY A 111 -19.13 9.38 -7.93
C GLY A 111 -19.09 7.95 -8.45
#